data_AF-A0A6M4P8R2-F1
#
_entry.id   AF-A0A6M4P8R2-F1
#
_cell.length_a   1.000
_cell.length_b   1.000
_cell.length_c   1.000
_cell.angle_alpha   90.00
_cell.angle_beta   90.00
_cell.angle_gamma   90.00
#
_symmetry.space_group_name_H-M   'P 1'
#
loop_
_entity.id
_entity.type
_entity.pdbx_description
1 polymer ?
#
loop_
_entity_poly.entity_id
_entity_poly.type
_entity_poly.pdbx_seq_one_letter_code
_entity_poly.pdbx_strand_id
1 'polypeptide(L)'
;MTTPTRIRQKIANIYLNEETHATLKALAAHQETTIQGTAAHWLEEIQPIMQEMVEAFDAIKSGQNTQNVLQNFMAKSLHMAADSLTTEEETNATDNRKNN
;
A
#
# COMPACT_ATOMS: atom_id res chain seq x y z
N MET A 1 0.30 -30.68 -1.29
CA MET A 1 -0.04 -29.27 -1.62
C MET A 1 1.23 -28.46 -1.41
N THR A 2 1.87 -27.95 -2.47
CA THR A 2 3.07 -27.12 -2.38
C THR A 2 2.64 -25.66 -2.26
N THR A 3 2.80 -25.07 -1.08
CA THR A 3 2.59 -23.63 -0.88
C THR A 3 3.57 -22.88 -1.78
N PRO A 4 3.12 -21.99 -2.68
CA PRO A 4 4.03 -21.23 -3.53
C PRO A 4 4.92 -20.36 -2.64
N THR A 5 6.23 -20.60 -2.68
CA THR A 5 7.20 -19.76 -1.99
C THR A 5 7.17 -18.39 -2.65
N ARG A 6 6.63 -17.36 -1.98
CA ARG A 6 6.75 -15.97 -2.43
C ARG A 6 8.24 -15.62 -2.44
N ILE A 7 8.83 -15.56 -3.63
CA ILE A 7 10.22 -15.13 -3.82
C ILE A 7 10.26 -13.63 -3.48
N ARG A 8 10.80 -13.28 -2.31
CA ARG A 8 11.03 -11.87 -1.94
C ARG A 8 12.26 -11.36 -2.69
N GLN A 9 12.07 -10.36 -3.54
CA GLN A 9 13.17 -9.68 -4.23
C GLN A 9 13.72 -8.58 -3.31
N LYS A 10 15.02 -8.64 -3.01
CA LYS A 10 15.68 -7.67 -2.12
C LYS A 10 16.05 -6.41 -2.90
N ILE A 11 15.60 -5.25 -2.44
CA ILE A 11 16.16 -3.96 -2.83
C ILE A 11 17.30 -3.65 -1.85
N ALA A 12 18.53 -3.47 -2.35
CA ALA A 12 19.69 -3.16 -1.51
C ALA A 12 19.94 -1.65 -1.45
N ASN A 13 20.31 -1.16 -0.25
CA ASN A 13 20.86 0.19 0.02
C ASN A 13 20.02 1.38 -0.48
N ILE A 14 18.86 1.62 0.16
CA ILE A 14 18.09 2.86 -0.01
C ILE A 14 18.64 3.89 0.99
N TYR A 15 19.11 5.03 0.49
CA TYR A 15 19.49 6.18 1.30
C TYR A 15 18.32 7.17 1.35
N LEU A 16 17.95 7.59 2.56
CA LEU A 16 16.85 8.51 2.81
C LEU A 16 17.40 9.84 3.33
N ASN A 17 16.71 10.93 3.02
CA ASN A 17 16.99 12.20 3.69
C ASN A 17 16.54 12.13 5.18
N GLU A 18 17.01 13.07 5.98
CA GLU A 18 16.77 13.08 7.43
C GLU A 18 15.28 13.11 7.78
N GLU A 19 14.50 13.92 7.06
CA GLU A 19 13.05 14.08 7.28
C GLU A 19 12.28 12.77 7.02
N THR A 20 12.55 12.11 5.88
CA THR A 20 11.90 10.84 5.52
C THR A 20 12.27 9.74 6.51
N HIS A 21 13.54 9.69 6.91
CA HIS A 21 14.01 8.74 7.92
C HIS A 21 13.33 8.97 9.27
N ALA A 22 13.20 10.22 9.71
CA ALA A 22 12.52 10.58 10.95
C ALA A 22 11.03 10.19 10.93
N THR A 23 10.32 10.45 9.84
CA THR A 23 8.91 10.06 9.68
C THR A 23 8.75 8.54 9.69
N LEU A 24 9.58 7.79 8.96
CA LEU A 24 9.53 6.32 8.98
C LEU A 24 9.85 5.75 10.37
N LYS A 25 10.79 6.37 11.10
CA LYS A 25 11.10 5.98 12.48
C LYS A 25 9.91 6.18 13.42
N ALA A 26 9.20 7.30 13.30
CA ALA A 26 7.99 7.56 14.08
C ALA A 26 6.89 6.54 13.76
N LEU A 27 6.65 6.28 12.46
CA LEU A 27 5.66 5.29 12.03
C LEU A 27 5.99 3.87 12.53
N ALA A 28 7.27 3.47 12.46
CA ALA A 28 7.71 2.18 12.96
C ALA A 28 7.51 2.03 14.47
N ALA A 29 7.72 3.11 15.24
CA ALA A 29 7.43 3.12 16.67
C ALA A 29 5.92 2.95 16.95
N HIS A 30 5.06 3.61 16.18
CA HIS A 30 3.60 3.46 16.30
C HIS A 30 3.10 2.05 15.94
N GLN A 31 3.74 1.40 14.96
CA GLN A 31 3.40 0.06 14.50
C GLN A 31 4.11 -1.05 15.28
N GLU A 32 4.86 -0.72 16.34
CA GLU A 32 5.66 -1.65 17.14
C GLU A 32 6.57 -2.56 16.29
N THR A 33 7.16 -2.00 15.23
CA THR A 33 7.99 -2.74 14.28
C THR A 33 9.32 -2.05 14.02
N THR A 34 10.14 -2.65 13.16
CA THR A 34 11.43 -2.07 12.73
C THR A 34 11.21 -1.09 11.57
N ILE A 35 12.10 -0.09 11.42
CA ILE A 35 12.06 0.84 10.27
C ILE A 35 12.04 0.08 8.95
N GLN A 36 12.83 -0.98 8.84
CA GLN A 36 12.90 -1.84 7.65
C GLN A 36 11.59 -2.60 7.43
N GLY A 37 10.96 -3.09 8.50
CA GLY A 37 9.66 -3.76 8.45
C GLY A 37 8.56 -2.81 7.99
N THR A 38 8.46 -1.62 8.58
CA THR A 38 7.53 -0.56 8.16
C THR A 38 7.75 -0.15 6.71
N ALA A 39 9.01 0.11 6.31
CA ALA A 39 9.30 0.51 4.94
C ALA A 39 8.92 -0.59 3.94
N ALA A 40 9.22 -1.87 4.25
CA ALA A 40 8.83 -2.98 3.41
C ALA A 40 7.30 -3.12 3.31
N HIS A 41 6.60 -3.04 4.44
CA HIS A 41 5.14 -3.13 4.48
C HIS A 41 4.48 -2.00 3.68
N TRP A 42 4.94 -0.76 3.90
CA TRP A 42 4.43 0.40 3.18
C TRP A 42 4.65 0.26 1.68
N LEU A 43 5.84 -0.18 1.23
CA LEU A 43 6.12 -0.42 -0.19
C LEU A 43 5.22 -1.50 -0.80
N GLU A 44 4.86 -2.54 -0.04
CA GLU A 44 3.89 -3.55 -0.48
C GLU A 44 2.47 -3.00 -0.55
N GLU A 45 2.07 -2.15 0.41
CA GLU A 45 0.74 -1.52 0.47
C GLU A 45 0.51 -0.54 -0.68
N ILE A 46 1.50 0.29 -1.01
CA ILE A 46 1.37 1.28 -2.10
C ILE A 46 1.60 0.68 -3.50
N GLN A 47 1.94 -0.61 -3.60
CA GLN A 47 2.25 -1.26 -4.88
C GLN A 47 1.13 -1.12 -5.94
N PRO A 48 -0.17 -1.27 -5.62
CA PRO A 48 -1.23 -1.08 -6.61
C PRO A 48 -1.29 0.33 -7.17
N ILE A 49 -1.04 1.35 -6.33
CA ILE A 49 -1.00 2.76 -6.74
C ILE A 49 0.22 2.99 -7.64
N MET A 50 1.38 2.45 -7.28
CA MET A 50 2.58 2.54 -8.12
C MET A 50 2.38 1.86 -9.48
N GLN A 51 1.67 0.73 -9.53
CA GLN A 51 1.34 0.03 -10.76
C GLN A 51 0.49 0.92 -11.69
N GLU A 52 -0.58 1.53 -11.17
CA GLU A 52 -1.42 2.47 -11.94
C GLU A 52 -0.65 3.70 -12.42
N MET A 53 0.30 4.19 -11.64
CA MET A 53 1.17 5.29 -12.04
C MET A 53 2.09 4.90 -13.20
N VAL A 54 2.65 3.69 -13.19
CA VAL A 54 3.45 3.16 -14.31
C VAL A 54 2.60 3.04 -15.58
N GLU A 55 1.40 2.49 -15.47
CA GLU A 55 0.46 2.37 -16.60
C GLU A 55 0.06 3.74 -17.17
N ALA A 56 -0.16 4.73 -16.31
CA ALA A 56 -0.42 6.10 -16.73
C ALA A 56 0.76 6.70 -17.51
N PHE A 57 2.00 6.47 -17.07
CA PHE A 57 3.18 6.93 -17.81
C PHE A 57 3.33 6.25 -19.17
N ASP A 58 3.08 4.95 -19.25
CA ASP A 58 3.15 4.22 -20.51
C ASP A 58 2.06 4.65 -21.50
N ALA A 59 0.85 4.91 -21.00
CA ALA A 59 -0.25 5.46 -21.80
C ALA A 59 0.10 6.84 -22.38
N ILE A 60 0.67 7.73 -21.57
CA ILE A 60 1.13 9.06 -22.03
C ILE A 60 2.22 8.91 -23.10
N LYS A 61 3.22 8.05 -22.87
CA LYS A 61 4.29 7.78 -23.83
C LYS A 61 3.77 7.19 -25.15
N SER A 62 2.71 6.40 -25.10
CA SER A 62 2.05 5.85 -26.29
C SER A 62 1.22 6.85 -27.09
N GLY A 63 1.15 8.11 -26.64
CA GLY A 63 0.45 9.19 -27.33
C GLY A 63 -1.01 9.39 -26.90
N GLN A 64 -1.45 8.76 -25.80
CA GLN A 64 -2.77 9.05 -25.25
C GLN A 64 -2.84 10.46 -24.67
N ASN A 65 -4.03 11.04 -24.61
CA ASN A 65 -4.24 12.37 -24.05
C ASN A 65 -3.87 12.40 -22.57
N THR A 66 -2.82 13.17 -22.24
CA THR A 66 -2.28 13.29 -20.88
C THR A 66 -3.32 13.68 -19.84
N GLN A 67 -4.20 14.61 -20.16
CA GLN A 67 -5.22 15.09 -19.21
C GLN A 67 -6.19 13.96 -18.84
N ASN A 68 -6.68 13.22 -19.83
CA ASN A 68 -7.60 12.10 -19.61
C ASN A 68 -6.92 10.96 -18.83
N VAL A 69 -5.65 10.65 -19.15
CA VAL A 69 -4.89 9.60 -18.46
C VAL A 69 -4.68 9.97 -16.98
N LEU A 70 -4.29 11.20 -16.69
CA LEU A 70 -4.09 11.66 -15.31
C LEU A 70 -5.40 11.71 -14.52
N GLN A 71 -6.50 12.13 -15.14
CA GLN A 71 -7.82 12.11 -14.52
C GLN A 71 -8.24 10.67 -14.16
N ASN A 72 -8.03 9.72 -15.06
CA ASN A 72 -8.31 8.31 -14.81
C ASN A 72 -7.43 7.73 -13.71
N PHE A 73 -6.14 8.06 -13.70
CA PHE A 73 -5.22 7.66 -12.63
C PHE A 73 -5.68 8.16 -11.25
N MET A 74 -6.05 9.45 -11.14
CA MET A 74 -6.56 10.02 -9.89
C MET A 74 -7.87 9.34 -9.47
N ALA A 75 -8.81 9.15 -10.39
CA ALA A 75 -10.08 8.50 -10.09
C ALA A 75 -9.90 7.07 -9.57
N LYS A 76 -9.02 6.28 -10.22
CA LYS A 76 -8.67 4.94 -9.77
C LYS A 76 -7.99 4.93 -8.40
N SER A 77 -7.04 5.84 -8.17
CA SER A 77 -6.33 5.94 -6.89
C SER A 77 -7.27 6.29 -5.73
N LEU A 78 -8.23 7.18 -5.96
CA LEU A 78 -9.26 7.51 -4.97
C LEU A 78 -10.21 6.34 -4.70
N HIS A 79 -10.57 5.57 -5.73
CA HIS A 79 -11.40 4.38 -5.56
C HIS A 79 -10.67 3.31 -4.74
N MET A 80 -9.39 3.05 -5.02
CA MET A 80 -8.55 2.14 -4.24
C MET A 80 -8.45 2.57 -2.77
N ALA A 81 -8.29 3.87 -2.51
CA ALA A 81 -8.29 4.40 -1.14
C ALA A 81 -9.64 4.20 -0.44
N ALA A 82 -10.75 4.41 -1.15
CA ALA A 82 -12.09 4.19 -0.62
C ALA A 82 -12.34 2.71 -0.29
N ASP A 83 -11.95 1.79 -1.18
CA ASP A 83 -12.11 0.35 -0.97
C ASP A 83 -11.30 -0.13 0.24
N SER A 84 -10.10 0.42 0.45
CA SER A 84 -9.26 0.11 1.62
C SER A 84 -9.91 0.55 2.94
N LEU A 85 -10.72 1.62 2.94
CA LEU A 85 -11.41 2.13 4.13
C LEU A 85 -12.67 1.32 4.49
N THR A 86 -13.27 0.61 3.53
CA THR A 86 -14.51 -0.16 3.78
C THR A 86 -14.31 -1.49 4.51
N THR A 87 -13.07 -1.84 4.87
CA THR A 87 -12.72 -3.16 5.43
C THR A 87 -12.74 -3.26 6.96
N GLU A 88 -13.11 -2.21 7.70
CA GLU A 88 -13.15 -2.21 9.17
C GLU A 88 -14.55 -1.96 9.75
N GLU A 89 -15.53 -2.83 9.47
CA GLU A 89 -16.78 -2.85 10.26
C GLU A 89 -17.52 -4.20 10.20
N GLU A 90 -16.81 -5.32 10.43
CA GLU A 90 -17.44 -6.58 10.89
C GLU A 90 -16.82 -7.01 12.22
N THR A 91 -17.11 -6.26 13.28
CA THR A 91 -17.00 -6.80 14.63
C THR A 91 -18.13 -7.82 14.82
N ASN A 92 -17.82 -9.09 14.54
CA ASN A 92 -18.59 -10.23 15.02
C ASN A 92 -18.59 -10.19 16.57
N ALA A 93 -19.56 -9.46 17.14
CA ALA A 93 -19.93 -9.57 18.53
C ALA A 93 -20.59 -10.93 18.75
N THR A 94 -19.77 -11.98 18.88
CA THR A 94 -20.22 -13.29 19.35
C THR A 94 -20.65 -13.15 20.82
N ASP A 95 -21.93 -12.84 21.02
CA ASP A 95 -22.66 -12.86 22.29
C ASP A 95 -22.66 -14.29 22.85
N ASN A 96 -21.63 -14.64 23.63
CA ASN A 96 -21.63 -15.86 24.44
C ASN A 96 -22.53 -15.65 25.66
N ARG A 97 -23.85 -15.76 25.45
CA ARG A 97 -24.80 -15.96 26.55
C ARG A 97 -24.52 -17.30 27.20
N LYS A 98 -23.73 -17.28 28.27
CA LYS A 98 -23.70 -18.35 29.26
C LYS A 98 -25.09 -18.44 29.87
N ASN A 99 -25.82 -19.47 29.48
CA ASN A 99 -27.03 -19.93 30.16
C ASN A 99 -26.59 -20.49 31.52
N ASN A 100 -27.08 -19.91 32.61
CA ASN A 100 -27.00 -20.49 33.95
C ASN A 100 -28.38 -20.48 34.58
#